data_AF-A0A399XRB2-F1
#
_entry.id   AF-A0A399XRB2-F1
#
_cell.length_a   1.000
_cell.length_b   1.000
_cell.length_c   1.000
_cell.angle_alpha   90.00
_cell.angle_beta   90.00
_cell.angle_gamma   90.00
#
_symmetry.space_group_name_H-M   'P 1'
#
loop_
_entity.id
_entity.type
_entity.pdbx_description
1 polymer ?
#
loop_
_entity_poly.entity_id
_entity_poly.type
_entity_poly.pdbx_seq_one_letter_code
_entity_poly.pdbx_strand_id
1 'polypeptide(L)'
;MTPKPLVVLAYVAWLLGVVALAGGIFWFLRADLDEEGRRRGTAPVAVITLAALLLLFGTAAFFARSGEVADPESASYSPTNDDLTTTLSPIPTAPPAPAQASPTADPGGDQLPPVEIGFEEIGSVAIGGSKSKIEATFGKPSAVVETVADDGKPVEAYTYEGKRQFMIYVRDSKVRSYAVLSPGFVTFSGVAVGDSYDKVDTTYGAKLKTISDDVYSLSGPQSTSMRLHFESGKVSRIEGGHLG
;
A
#
# COMPACT_ATOMS: atom_id res chain seq x y z
N MET A 1 -31.89 -17.49 1.11
CA MET A 1 -32.28 -16.33 0.28
C MET A 1 -31.65 -16.51 -1.09
N THR A 2 -32.44 -16.83 -2.11
CA THR A 2 -31.98 -16.93 -3.50
C THR A 2 -31.84 -15.52 -4.09
N PRO A 3 -30.70 -15.17 -4.71
CA PRO A 3 -30.56 -13.86 -5.35
C PRO A 3 -31.59 -13.74 -6.48
N LYS A 4 -32.28 -12.59 -6.53
CA LYS A 4 -33.30 -12.29 -7.54
C LYS A 4 -32.68 -12.44 -8.94
N PRO A 5 -33.33 -13.14 -9.89
CA PRO A 5 -32.75 -13.49 -11.19
C PRO A 5 -32.29 -12.28 -12.02
N LEU A 6 -32.88 -11.11 -11.78
CA LEU A 6 -32.49 -9.84 -12.40
C LEU A 6 -31.10 -9.36 -11.98
N VAL A 7 -30.65 -9.63 -10.76
CA VAL A 7 -29.32 -9.24 -10.27
C VAL A 7 -28.24 -10.11 -10.92
N VAL A 8 -28.52 -11.40 -11.12
CA VAL A 8 -27.61 -12.33 -11.79
C VAL A 8 -27.48 -11.96 -13.27
N LEU A 9 -28.57 -11.61 -13.94
CA LEU A 9 -28.56 -11.18 -15.34
C LEU A 9 -27.77 -9.86 -15.53
N ALA A 10 -27.94 -8.90 -14.62
CA ALA A 10 -27.18 -7.65 -14.65
C ALA A 10 -25.68 -7.87 -14.43
N TYR A 11 -25.32 -8.79 -13.53
CA TYR A 11 -23.93 -9.15 -13.26
C TYR A 11 -23.29 -9.86 -14.47
N VAL A 12 -23.98 -10.81 -15.09
CA VAL A 12 -23.49 -11.50 -16.30
C VAL A 12 -23.32 -10.53 -17.47
N ALA A 13 -24.27 -9.62 -17.67
CA ALA A 13 -24.17 -8.59 -18.72
C ALA A 13 -22.99 -7.63 -18.48
N TRP A 14 -22.76 -7.23 -17.23
CA TRP A 14 -21.60 -6.40 -16.86
C TRP A 14 -20.29 -7.14 -17.10
N LEU A 15 -20.20 -8.40 -16.70
CA LEU A 15 -19.00 -9.23 -16.87
C LEU A 15 -18.67 -9.46 -18.35
N LEU A 16 -19.68 -9.69 -19.19
CA LEU A 16 -19.52 -9.77 -20.64
C LEU A 16 -19.05 -8.44 -21.26
N GLY A 17 -19.55 -7.31 -20.75
CA GLY A 17 -19.10 -5.98 -21.17
C GLY A 17 -17.63 -5.73 -20.84
N VAL A 18 -17.17 -6.12 -19.63
CA VAL A 18 -15.77 -6.01 -19.23
C VAL A 18 -14.88 -6.92 -20.08
N VAL A 19 -15.30 -8.16 -20.37
CA VAL A 19 -14.55 -9.08 -21.22
C VAL A 19 -14.44 -8.58 -22.66
N ALA A 20 -15.52 -8.02 -23.23
CA ALA A 20 -15.49 -7.43 -24.56
C ALA A 20 -14.57 -6.20 -24.63
N LEU A 21 -14.57 -5.35 -23.58
CA LEU A 21 -13.71 -4.18 -23.50
C LEU A 21 -12.24 -4.56 -23.36
N ALA A 22 -11.93 -5.54 -22.51
CA ALA A 22 -10.58 -6.09 -22.36
C ALA A 22 -10.08 -6.75 -23.65
N GLY A 23 -10.94 -7.51 -24.34
CA GLY A 23 -10.64 -8.11 -25.63
C GLY A 23 -10.38 -7.06 -26.72
N GLY A 24 -11.16 -5.98 -26.75
CA GLY A 24 -10.96 -4.85 -27.67
C GLY A 24 -9.65 -4.10 -27.42
N ILE A 25 -9.32 -3.82 -26.16
CA ILE A 25 -8.06 -3.19 -25.77
C ILE A 25 -6.87 -4.09 -26.14
N PHE A 26 -6.97 -5.41 -25.89
CA PHE A 26 -5.94 -6.37 -26.27
C PHE A 26 -5.73 -6.44 -27.78
N TRP A 27 -6.81 -6.43 -28.57
CA TRP A 27 -6.73 -6.45 -30.03
C TRP A 27 -6.14 -5.16 -30.59
N PHE A 28 -6.51 -4.01 -30.01
CA PHE A 28 -5.96 -2.71 -30.37
C PHE A 28 -4.46 -2.62 -30.04
N LEU A 29 -4.04 -3.04 -28.83
CA LEU A 29 -2.62 -3.10 -28.44
C LEU A 29 -1.81 -4.06 -29.32
N ARG A 30 -2.41 -5.16 -29.79
CA ARG A 30 -1.74 -6.09 -30.71
C ARG A 30 -1.55 -5.49 -32.10
N ALA A 31 -2.55 -4.76 -32.61
CA ALA A 31 -2.45 -4.08 -33.91
C ALA A 31 -1.42 -2.94 -33.85
N ASP A 32 -1.40 -2.18 -32.76
CA ASP A 32 -0.45 -1.07 -32.52
C ASP A 32 0.99 -1.61 -32.40
N LEU A 33 1.22 -2.73 -31.72
CA LEU A 33 2.55 -3.35 -31.62
C LEU A 33 3.10 -3.88 -32.96
N ASP A 34 2.24 -4.26 -33.91
CA ASP A 34 2.65 -4.69 -35.26
C ASP A 34 2.98 -3.50 -36.18
N GLU A 35 2.44 -2.30 -35.90
CA GLU A 35 2.66 -1.08 -36.72
C GLU A 35 3.76 -0.16 -36.14
N GLU A 36 3.87 -0.05 -34.81
CA GLU A 36 4.79 0.86 -34.10
C GLU A 36 6.22 0.31 -33.97
N GLY A 37 6.44 -0.98 -34.25
CA GLY A 37 7.77 -1.63 -34.27
C GLY A 37 8.75 -1.03 -35.29
N ARG A 38 8.32 -0.07 -36.13
CA ARG A 38 9.16 0.64 -37.10
C ARG A 38 9.45 2.11 -36.80
N ARG A 39 8.72 2.80 -35.92
CA ARG A 39 8.90 4.26 -35.73
C ARG A 39 8.56 4.74 -34.30
N ARG A 40 9.56 4.80 -33.42
CA ARG A 40 9.63 5.65 -32.19
C ARG A 40 8.73 5.28 -30.97
N GLY A 41 9.22 4.39 -30.11
CA GLY A 41 9.81 4.75 -28.81
C GLY A 41 9.01 5.30 -27.60
N THR A 42 7.74 5.74 -27.64
CA THR A 42 7.12 6.35 -26.42
C THR A 42 5.60 6.22 -26.24
N ALA A 43 4.89 5.32 -26.92
CA ALA A 43 3.41 5.24 -26.81
C ALA A 43 2.79 4.20 -25.83
N PRO A 44 3.41 3.09 -25.40
CA PRO A 44 2.66 2.01 -24.73
C PRO A 44 2.31 2.29 -23.26
N VAL A 45 2.98 3.23 -22.59
CA VAL A 45 2.77 3.48 -21.16
C VAL A 45 1.43 4.19 -20.91
N ALA A 46 1.07 5.19 -21.71
CA ALA A 46 -0.13 5.98 -21.50
C ALA A 46 -1.43 5.16 -21.64
N VAL A 47 -1.46 4.17 -22.53
CA VAL A 47 -2.63 3.32 -22.77
C VAL A 47 -2.81 2.29 -21.65
N ILE A 48 -1.71 1.73 -21.12
CA ILE A 48 -1.74 0.82 -19.97
C ILE A 48 -2.18 1.55 -18.71
N THR A 49 -1.71 2.79 -18.50
CA THR A 49 -2.15 3.63 -17.37
C THR A 49 -3.64 3.98 -17.46
N LEU A 50 -4.17 4.29 -18.65
CA LEU A 50 -5.59 4.59 -18.84
C LEU A 50 -6.48 3.36 -18.59
N ALA A 51 -6.05 2.17 -19.03
CA ALA A 51 -6.76 0.92 -18.78
C ALA A 51 -6.78 0.54 -17.29
N ALA A 52 -5.67 0.75 -16.57
CA ALA A 52 -5.60 0.58 -15.12
C ALA A 52 -6.51 1.59 -14.38
N LEU A 53 -6.57 2.85 -14.84
CA LEU A 53 -7.44 3.88 -14.26
C LEU A 53 -8.93 3.55 -14.45
N LEU A 54 -9.33 3.06 -15.63
CA LEU A 54 -10.73 2.68 -15.89
C LEU A 54 -11.18 1.46 -15.06
N LEU A 55 -10.27 0.53 -14.76
CA LEU A 55 -10.52 -0.60 -13.84
C LEU A 55 -10.69 -0.14 -12.38
N LEU A 56 -9.94 0.87 -11.95
CA LEU A 56 -10.07 1.47 -10.60
C LEU A 56 -11.35 2.30 -10.43
N PHE A 57 -11.78 3.05 -11.45
CA PHE A 57 -13.01 3.86 -11.36
C PHE A 57 -14.30 3.04 -11.53
N GLY A 58 -14.26 1.91 -12.25
CA GLY A 58 -15.42 1.04 -12.44
C GLY A 58 -15.89 0.31 -11.17
N THR A 59 -14.98 0.05 -10.22
CA THR A 59 -15.29 -0.67 -8.97
C THR A 59 -15.89 0.25 -7.90
N ALA A 60 -15.48 1.52 -7.84
CA ALA A 60 -16.00 2.49 -6.87
C ALA A 60 -17.50 2.83 -7.10
N ALA A 61 -17.95 2.90 -8.35
CA ALA A 61 -19.35 3.21 -8.68
C ALA A 61 -20.34 2.08 -8.33
N PHE A 62 -19.86 0.82 -8.22
CA PHE A 62 -20.72 -0.33 -7.89
C PHE A 62 -21.01 -0.44 -6.38
N PHE A 63 -20.05 -0.06 -5.53
CA PHE A 63 -20.24 -0.07 -4.07
C PHE A 63 -21.02 1.14 -3.55
N ALA A 64 -20.97 2.28 -4.24
CA ALA A 64 -21.76 3.45 -3.86
C ALA A 64 -23.29 3.27 -4.06
N ARG A 65 -23.72 2.28 -4.87
CA ARG A 65 -25.14 2.05 -5.18
C ARG A 65 -25.81 0.96 -4.34
N SER A 66 -25.07 0.24 -3.49
CA SER A 66 -25.58 -0.88 -2.70
C SER A 66 -25.69 -0.61 -1.20
N GLY A 67 -25.33 0.59 -0.74
CA GLY A 67 -25.42 1.00 0.66
C GLY A 67 -26.58 1.93 0.97
N GLU A 68 -27.83 1.49 0.78
CA GLU A 68 -28.98 2.22 1.33
C GLU A 68 -30.02 1.22 1.87
N VAL A 69 -30.25 1.31 3.18
CA VAL A 69 -31.43 0.92 4.00
C VAL A 69 -30.97 0.31 5.32
N ALA A 70 -31.01 1.10 6.41
CA ALA A 70 -31.90 0.90 7.56
C ALA A 70 -31.45 1.77 8.75
N ASP A 71 -32.23 2.82 9.01
CA ASP A 71 -32.43 3.41 10.34
C ASP A 71 -33.02 2.33 11.29
N PRO A 72 -32.80 2.42 12.61
CA PRO A 72 -33.87 3.01 13.42
C PRO A 72 -33.43 3.83 14.66
N GLU A 73 -34.15 4.94 14.81
CA GLU A 73 -34.46 5.68 16.01
C GLU A 73 -34.91 4.85 17.24
N SER A 74 -34.66 5.45 18.42
CA SER A 74 -35.43 5.37 19.68
C SER A 74 -35.18 4.22 20.65
N ALA A 75 -34.54 4.53 21.80
CA ALA A 75 -35.26 4.66 23.08
C ALA A 75 -34.34 5.16 24.21
N SER A 76 -34.69 6.34 24.74
CA SER A 76 -34.30 6.83 26.07
C SER A 76 -34.59 5.82 27.17
N TYR A 77 -33.66 5.67 28.12
CA TYR A 77 -34.01 5.50 29.52
C TYR A 77 -32.91 6.05 30.44
N SER A 78 -33.29 7.02 31.26
CA SER A 78 -32.55 7.55 32.40
C SER A 78 -33.17 6.94 33.66
N PRO A 79 -32.38 6.72 34.72
CA PRO A 79 -32.89 7.10 36.02
C PRO A 79 -31.87 7.93 36.81
N THR A 80 -32.36 9.11 37.20
CA THR A 80 -31.89 9.98 38.27
C THR A 80 -31.78 9.23 39.59
N ASN A 81 -30.75 9.54 40.38
CA ASN A 81 -30.91 9.72 41.82
C ASN A 81 -29.93 10.79 42.31
N ASP A 82 -30.50 11.69 43.08
CA ASP A 82 -29.92 12.83 43.75
C ASP A 82 -28.78 12.42 44.71
N ASP A 83 -27.76 13.25 44.82
CA ASP A 83 -27.51 13.86 46.13
C ASP A 83 -26.76 15.19 45.99
N LEU A 84 -27.42 16.24 46.48
CA LEU A 84 -26.90 17.58 46.64
C LEU A 84 -26.21 17.67 48.00
N THR A 85 -24.93 18.04 48.02
CA THR A 85 -24.40 18.75 49.18
C THR A 85 -23.53 19.92 48.72
N THR A 86 -24.13 21.10 48.85
CA THR A 86 -23.51 22.41 48.68
C THR A 86 -22.62 22.71 49.87
N THR A 87 -21.35 23.09 49.64
CA THR A 87 -20.62 23.97 50.57
C THR A 87 -19.72 24.89 49.76
N LEU A 88 -19.89 26.20 49.97
CA LEU A 88 -19.24 27.29 49.25
C LEU A 88 -18.01 27.82 50.02
N SER A 89 -16.85 27.87 49.34
CA SER A 89 -15.74 28.88 49.41
C SER A 89 -14.95 29.09 50.73
N PRO A 90 -13.67 29.59 50.70
CA PRO A 90 -13.06 30.52 49.72
C PRO A 90 -11.66 30.17 49.16
N ILE A 91 -11.32 30.74 47.99
CA ILE A 91 -9.95 30.85 47.42
C ILE A 91 -9.50 32.30 47.64
N PRO A 92 -8.28 32.59 48.18
CA PRO A 92 -7.19 33.00 47.28
C PRO A 92 -5.76 32.71 47.79
N THR A 93 -4.94 32.07 46.97
CA THR A 93 -3.51 32.40 46.78
C THR A 93 -3.13 31.87 45.41
N ALA A 94 -2.81 32.77 44.48
CA ALA A 94 -2.50 32.47 43.09
C ALA A 94 -1.15 31.75 42.94
N PRO A 95 -1.10 30.54 42.35
CA PRO A 95 0.11 29.95 41.77
C PRO A 95 0.26 30.39 40.29
N PRO A 96 1.47 30.29 39.73
CA PRO A 96 1.89 31.03 38.53
C PRO A 96 1.16 30.61 37.25
N ALA A 97 1.09 31.55 36.31
CA ALA A 97 0.43 31.45 35.01
C ALA A 97 0.73 30.11 34.29
N PRO A 98 -0.29 29.44 33.71
CA PRO A 98 -0.05 28.23 32.95
C PRO A 98 0.82 28.55 31.73
N ALA A 99 1.96 27.87 31.63
CA ALA A 99 2.63 27.67 30.35
C ALA A 99 1.58 27.16 29.35
N GLN A 100 1.51 27.80 28.18
CA GLN A 100 0.68 27.32 27.08
C GLN A 100 1.00 25.84 26.86
N ALA A 101 0.06 24.97 27.22
CA ALA A 101 0.11 23.59 26.83
C ALA A 101 0.14 23.56 25.30
N SER A 102 1.27 23.15 24.72
CA SER A 102 1.27 22.60 23.38
C SER A 102 0.13 21.57 23.32
N PRO A 103 -0.69 21.55 22.26
CA PRO A 103 -1.77 20.57 22.18
C PRO A 103 -1.17 19.19 22.37
N THR A 104 -1.55 18.53 23.47
CA THR A 104 -1.39 17.10 23.64
C THR A 104 -2.17 16.49 22.49
N ALA A 105 -1.46 16.10 21.44
CA ALA A 105 -2.01 15.25 20.41
C ALA A 105 -2.56 14.02 21.13
N ASP A 106 -3.85 13.80 20.93
CA ASP A 106 -4.58 12.61 21.31
C ASP A 106 -3.72 11.34 21.10
N PRO A 107 -3.42 10.54 22.15
CA PRO A 107 -2.69 9.29 22.01
C PRO A 107 -3.65 8.16 21.62
N GLY A 108 -4.47 8.41 20.59
CA GLY A 108 -5.67 7.63 20.30
C GLY A 108 -5.83 7.31 18.82
N GLY A 109 -4.78 6.83 18.15
CA GLY A 109 -4.87 6.46 16.76
C GLY A 109 -3.97 5.30 16.41
N ASP A 110 -4.39 4.06 16.72
CA ASP A 110 -4.22 2.84 15.91
C ASP A 110 -2.89 2.61 15.14
N GLN A 111 -1.79 3.24 15.56
CA GLN A 111 -0.49 3.22 14.90
C GLN A 111 0.19 1.91 15.24
N LEU A 112 0.20 0.99 14.28
CA LEU A 112 0.97 -0.24 14.37
C LEU A 112 2.47 0.12 14.46
N PRO A 113 3.24 -0.51 15.36
CA PRO A 113 4.67 -0.23 15.51
C PRO A 113 5.41 -0.50 14.20
N PRO A 114 6.30 0.39 13.74
CA PRO A 114 6.91 0.27 12.42
C PRO A 114 7.63 -1.08 12.25
N VAL A 115 7.53 -1.65 11.05
CA VAL A 115 8.24 -2.89 10.70
C VAL A 115 9.58 -2.54 10.11
N GLU A 116 10.65 -3.10 10.67
CA GLU A 116 11.98 -2.90 10.16
C GLU A 116 12.21 -3.67 8.84
N ILE A 117 12.92 -3.04 7.91
CA ILE A 117 13.31 -3.63 6.64
C ILE A 117 14.82 -3.45 6.42
N GLY A 118 15.43 -4.49 5.85
CA GLY A 118 16.84 -4.54 5.51
C GLY A 118 17.05 -4.99 4.07
N PHE A 119 18.30 -5.00 3.61
CA PHE A 119 18.63 -5.47 2.26
C PHE A 119 18.13 -6.90 1.98
N GLU A 120 18.11 -7.73 3.02
CA GLU A 120 17.81 -9.15 2.95
C GLU A 120 16.48 -9.52 3.62
N GLU A 121 15.76 -8.58 4.24
CA GLU A 121 14.60 -8.94 5.07
C GLU A 121 13.52 -7.87 5.13
N ILE A 122 12.29 -8.35 5.34
CA ILE A 122 11.11 -7.57 5.65
C ILE A 122 10.48 -8.11 6.93
N GLY A 123 10.57 -7.35 8.03
CA GLY A 123 10.27 -7.88 9.36
C GLY A 123 11.09 -9.14 9.65
N SER A 124 10.45 -10.22 10.08
CA SER A 124 11.12 -11.50 10.36
C SER A 124 11.25 -12.43 9.14
N VAL A 125 10.96 -11.94 7.93
CA VAL A 125 11.02 -12.73 6.69
C VAL A 125 12.27 -12.38 5.91
N ALA A 126 13.19 -13.32 5.82
CA ALA A 126 14.42 -13.19 5.05
C ALA A 126 14.23 -13.63 3.58
N ILE A 127 14.98 -12.99 2.68
CA ILE A 127 15.19 -13.42 1.30
C ILE A 127 15.86 -14.81 1.31
N GLY A 128 15.39 -15.68 0.42
CA GLY A 128 15.72 -17.12 0.43
C GLY A 128 14.91 -17.94 1.44
N GLY A 129 14.20 -17.29 2.37
CA GLY A 129 13.29 -17.94 3.33
C GLY A 129 12.06 -18.57 2.67
N SER A 130 11.36 -19.43 3.41
CA SER A 130 10.22 -20.18 2.87
C SER A 130 8.95 -19.36 2.74
N LYS A 131 8.12 -19.69 1.74
CA LYS A 131 6.74 -19.19 1.60
C LYS A 131 5.93 -19.33 2.89
N SER A 132 6.06 -20.46 3.59
CA SER A 132 5.33 -20.70 4.86
C SER A 132 5.65 -19.69 5.96
N LYS A 133 6.89 -19.16 5.99
CA LYS A 133 7.28 -18.13 6.96
C LYS A 133 6.58 -16.80 6.69
N ILE A 134 6.29 -16.51 5.41
CA ILE A 134 5.55 -15.31 5.00
C ILE A 134 4.15 -15.35 5.60
N GLU A 135 3.41 -16.43 5.35
CA GLU A 135 2.03 -16.61 5.83
C GLU A 135 1.95 -16.62 7.36
N ALA A 136 2.96 -17.20 8.04
CA ALA A 136 3.03 -17.17 9.50
C ALA A 136 3.30 -15.76 10.06
N THR A 137 4.00 -14.90 9.31
CA THR A 137 4.40 -13.55 9.77
C THR A 137 3.32 -12.51 9.45
N PHE A 138 2.79 -12.54 8.23
CA PHE A 138 1.90 -11.52 7.69
C PHE A 138 0.46 -12.00 7.49
N GLY A 139 0.19 -13.28 7.74
CA GLY A 139 -1.10 -13.89 7.46
C GLY A 139 -1.32 -14.13 5.97
N LYS A 140 -2.60 -14.30 5.62
CA LYS A 140 -3.01 -14.55 4.24
C LYS A 140 -2.89 -13.27 3.41
N PRO A 141 -2.29 -13.32 2.20
CA PRO A 141 -2.26 -12.17 1.30
C PRO A 141 -3.66 -11.78 0.83
N SER A 142 -3.83 -10.50 0.51
CA SER A 142 -5.05 -9.97 -0.13
C SER A 142 -5.20 -10.50 -1.56
N ALA A 143 -4.07 -10.67 -2.27
CA ALA A 143 -4.04 -11.25 -3.61
C ALA A 143 -2.73 -12.01 -3.85
N VAL A 144 -2.79 -13.01 -4.72
CA VAL A 144 -1.61 -13.70 -5.28
C VAL A 144 -1.72 -13.68 -6.79
N VAL A 145 -0.71 -13.15 -7.47
CA VAL A 145 -0.69 -13.02 -8.94
C VAL A 145 0.61 -13.59 -9.48
N GLU A 146 0.54 -14.43 -10.50
CA GLU A 146 1.72 -14.83 -11.27
C GLU A 146 2.15 -13.68 -12.19
N THR A 147 3.42 -13.31 -12.11
CA THR A 147 4.03 -12.26 -12.93
C THR A 147 5.46 -12.64 -13.29
N VAL A 148 6.18 -11.75 -13.94
CA VAL A 148 7.57 -11.93 -14.37
C VAL A 148 8.44 -10.95 -13.59
N ALA A 149 9.52 -11.43 -12.98
CA ALA A 149 10.51 -10.56 -12.33
C ALA A 149 11.46 -9.91 -13.34
N ASP A 150 12.33 -9.00 -12.88
CA ASP A 150 13.33 -8.31 -13.69
C ASP A 150 14.22 -9.27 -14.52
N ASP A 151 14.46 -10.49 -14.03
CA ASP A 151 15.25 -11.53 -14.71
C ASP A 151 14.47 -12.33 -15.77
N GLY A 152 13.24 -11.90 -16.10
CA GLY A 152 12.40 -12.53 -17.12
C GLY A 152 11.77 -13.87 -16.70
N LYS A 153 11.97 -14.30 -15.44
CA LYS A 153 11.46 -15.58 -14.94
C LYS A 153 10.19 -15.40 -14.10
N PRO A 154 9.28 -16.39 -14.12
CA PRO A 154 8.02 -16.30 -13.40
C PRO A 154 8.24 -16.19 -11.89
N VAL A 155 7.38 -15.41 -11.24
CA VAL A 155 7.28 -15.26 -9.79
C VAL A 155 5.82 -15.13 -9.37
N GLU A 156 5.53 -15.54 -8.16
CA GLU A 156 4.26 -15.24 -7.50
C GLU A 156 4.43 -13.95 -6.68
N ALA A 157 3.58 -12.95 -6.94
CA ALA A 157 3.51 -11.73 -6.15
C ALA A 157 2.42 -11.86 -5.09
N TYR A 158 2.82 -11.87 -3.82
CA TYR A 158 1.95 -11.90 -2.64
C TYR A 158 1.68 -10.46 -2.22
N THR A 159 0.47 -9.97 -2.49
CA THR A 159 0.08 -8.60 -2.18
C THR A 159 -0.62 -8.54 -0.84
N TYR A 160 -0.18 -7.62 0.01
CA TYR A 160 -0.77 -7.32 1.31
C TYR A 160 -1.28 -5.88 1.29
N GLU A 161 -2.57 -5.71 1.54
CA GLU A 161 -3.24 -4.40 1.58
C GLU A 161 -3.91 -4.17 2.94
N GLY A 162 -4.15 -2.90 3.28
CA GLY A 162 -4.78 -2.50 4.54
C GLY A 162 -4.03 -1.33 5.17
N LYS A 163 -3.75 -1.40 6.49
CA LYS A 163 -2.96 -0.39 7.21
C LYS A 163 -1.53 -0.25 6.67
N ARG A 164 -1.03 -1.26 5.96
CA ARG A 164 0.26 -1.30 5.29
C ARG A 164 0.10 -1.96 3.91
N GLN A 165 0.78 -1.43 2.91
CA GLN A 165 0.80 -1.94 1.55
C GLN A 165 2.22 -2.38 1.18
N PHE A 166 2.35 -3.66 0.86
CA PHE A 166 3.61 -4.26 0.45
C PHE A 166 3.37 -5.53 -0.36
N MET A 167 4.40 -5.95 -1.08
CA MET A 167 4.43 -7.13 -1.92
C MET A 167 5.64 -7.98 -1.56
N ILE A 168 5.48 -9.29 -1.59
CA ILE A 168 6.59 -10.24 -1.48
C ILE A 168 6.58 -11.13 -2.72
N TYR A 169 7.72 -11.18 -3.41
CA TYR A 169 7.89 -11.99 -4.62
C TYR A 169 8.50 -13.34 -4.25
N VAL A 170 7.82 -14.40 -4.66
CA VAL A 170 8.18 -15.78 -4.34
C VAL A 170 8.47 -16.53 -5.63
N ARG A 171 9.54 -17.32 -5.63
CA ARG A 171 9.87 -18.28 -6.69
C ARG A 171 10.36 -19.56 -6.07
N ASP A 172 9.94 -20.71 -6.60
CA ASP A 172 10.35 -22.03 -6.10
C ASP A 172 10.09 -22.17 -4.58
N SER A 173 8.95 -21.64 -4.12
CA SER A 173 8.56 -21.57 -2.70
C SER A 173 9.52 -20.79 -1.79
N LYS A 174 10.39 -19.94 -2.35
CA LYS A 174 11.33 -19.08 -1.62
C LYS A 174 11.12 -17.60 -1.91
N VAL A 175 11.32 -16.78 -0.89
CA VAL A 175 11.32 -15.31 -1.01
C VAL A 175 12.49 -14.88 -1.90
N ARG A 176 12.22 -14.02 -2.89
CA ARG A 176 13.22 -13.49 -3.80
C ARG A 176 13.49 -12.01 -3.56
N SER A 177 12.42 -11.25 -3.39
CA SER A 177 12.45 -9.82 -3.15
C SER A 177 11.16 -9.37 -2.48
N TYR A 178 11.14 -8.13 -2.03
CA TYR A 178 9.95 -7.47 -1.51
C TYR A 178 9.88 -6.03 -2.04
N ALA A 179 8.69 -5.46 -1.99
CA ALA A 179 8.45 -4.06 -2.27
C ALA A 179 7.48 -3.48 -1.23
N VAL A 180 7.84 -2.34 -0.64
CA VAL A 180 6.99 -1.57 0.27
C VAL A 180 6.47 -0.35 -0.46
N LEU A 181 5.16 -0.12 -0.38
CA LEU A 181 4.44 0.93 -1.12
C LEU A 181 3.76 1.95 -0.20
N SER A 182 3.68 1.69 1.11
CA SER A 182 3.07 2.61 2.07
C SER A 182 3.97 2.89 3.28
N PRO A 183 3.68 3.95 4.05
CA PRO A 183 4.22 4.12 5.38
C PRO A 183 3.93 2.91 6.29
N GLY A 184 4.69 2.81 7.38
CA GLY A 184 4.59 1.72 8.37
C GLY A 184 5.74 0.70 8.31
N PHE A 185 6.66 0.87 7.36
CA PHE A 185 7.97 0.21 7.34
C PHE A 185 9.08 1.24 7.41
N VAL A 186 10.19 0.87 8.04
CA VAL A 186 11.36 1.73 8.19
C VAL A 186 12.62 0.91 7.96
N THR A 187 13.58 1.45 7.23
CA THR A 187 14.89 0.81 7.11
C THR A 187 15.61 0.84 8.46
N PHE A 188 16.62 -0.01 8.65
CA PHE A 188 17.49 0.07 9.83
C PHE A 188 18.19 1.42 10.03
N SER A 189 18.20 2.28 8.99
CA SER A 189 18.76 3.64 9.07
C SER A 189 17.69 4.73 9.22
N GLY A 190 16.41 4.37 9.37
CA GLY A 190 15.35 5.34 9.65
C GLY A 190 14.65 5.93 8.42
N VAL A 191 14.88 5.39 7.22
CA VAL A 191 14.23 5.82 5.97
C VAL A 191 12.94 5.04 5.73
N ALA A 192 11.88 5.71 5.31
CA ALA A 192 10.56 5.14 5.05
C ALA A 192 9.91 5.75 3.81
N VAL A 193 8.87 5.09 3.30
CA VAL A 193 8.00 5.66 2.26
C VAL A 193 7.40 6.98 2.77
N GLY A 194 7.48 8.02 1.94
CA GLY A 194 7.06 9.40 2.23
C GLY A 194 8.19 10.36 2.63
N ASP A 195 9.37 9.83 2.97
CA ASP A 195 10.55 10.65 3.30
C ASP A 195 11.04 11.44 2.09
N SER A 196 11.56 12.66 2.32
CA SER A 196 12.13 13.49 1.25
C SER A 196 13.48 12.97 0.78
N TYR A 197 13.84 13.32 -0.45
CA TYR A 197 15.20 13.10 -0.97
C TYR A 197 16.28 13.62 -0.01
N ASP A 198 16.13 14.84 0.53
CA ASP A 198 17.12 15.41 1.46
C ASP A 198 17.39 14.54 2.68
N LYS A 199 16.35 13.89 3.23
CA LYS A 199 16.50 12.95 4.35
C LYS A 199 17.27 11.71 3.90
N VAL A 200 16.95 11.18 2.73
CA VAL A 200 17.63 10.00 2.16
C VAL A 200 19.10 10.31 1.87
N ASP A 201 19.39 11.45 1.25
CA ASP A 201 20.75 11.90 0.95
C ASP A 201 21.56 12.16 2.22
N THR A 202 20.96 12.77 3.25
CA THR A 202 21.60 12.92 4.56
C THR A 202 21.92 11.56 5.21
N THR A 203 21.04 10.57 5.02
CA THR A 203 21.17 9.25 5.65
C THR A 203 22.18 8.35 4.93
N TYR A 204 22.17 8.36 3.60
CA TYR A 204 22.95 7.43 2.79
C TYR A 204 24.02 8.10 1.91
N GLY A 205 23.76 9.30 1.41
CA GLY A 205 24.67 10.17 0.65
C GLY A 205 25.53 9.41 -0.34
N ALA A 206 26.84 9.36 -0.06
CA ALA A 206 27.85 8.70 -0.90
C ALA A 206 27.62 7.20 -1.18
N LYS A 207 26.72 6.53 -0.44
CA LYS A 207 26.34 5.12 -0.68
C LYS A 207 25.29 4.97 -1.77
N LEU A 208 24.57 6.05 -2.11
CA LEU A 208 23.53 6.03 -3.14
C LEU A 208 24.17 5.93 -4.52
N LYS A 209 23.73 4.96 -5.30
CA LYS A 209 24.04 4.84 -6.72
C LYS A 209 22.80 5.17 -7.53
N THR A 210 22.87 6.22 -8.34
CA THR A 210 21.79 6.56 -9.29
C THR A 210 21.65 5.47 -10.34
N ILE A 211 20.44 4.94 -10.50
CA ILE A 211 20.06 4.00 -11.57
C ILE A 211 19.32 4.76 -12.68
N SER A 212 18.42 5.66 -12.29
CA SER A 212 17.73 6.62 -13.14
C SER A 212 17.39 7.87 -12.32
N ASP A 213 16.80 8.89 -12.94
CA ASP A 213 16.48 10.17 -12.29
C ASP A 213 15.68 10.01 -10.99
N ASP A 214 14.78 9.02 -10.95
CA ASP A 214 13.88 8.75 -9.82
C ASP A 214 14.19 7.45 -9.07
N VAL A 215 15.29 6.75 -9.41
CA VAL A 215 15.62 5.45 -8.78
C VAL A 215 17.08 5.43 -8.33
N TYR A 216 17.25 5.19 -7.04
CA TYR A 216 18.55 5.09 -6.39
C TYR A 216 18.71 3.69 -5.80
N SER A 217 19.93 3.18 -5.80
CA SER A 217 20.27 1.86 -5.28
C SER A 217 21.33 1.95 -4.19
N LEU A 218 21.18 1.10 -3.19
CA LEU A 218 22.15 0.84 -2.14
C LEU A 218 22.62 -0.61 -2.28
N SER A 219 23.93 -0.82 -2.34
CA SER A 219 24.48 -2.17 -2.33
C SER A 219 24.52 -2.72 -0.90
N GLY A 220 23.93 -3.90 -0.72
CA GLY A 220 23.97 -4.66 0.52
C GLY A 220 25.06 -5.76 0.49
N PRO A 221 25.17 -6.53 1.58
CA PRO A 221 26.01 -7.73 1.61
C PRO A 221 25.51 -8.80 0.62
N GLN A 222 26.38 -9.76 0.29
CA GLN A 222 26.02 -10.96 -0.48
C GLN A 222 25.26 -10.68 -1.80
N SER A 223 25.62 -9.62 -2.53
CA SER A 223 24.99 -9.23 -3.80
C SER A 223 23.51 -8.84 -3.68
N THR A 224 23.08 -8.41 -2.50
CA THR A 224 21.76 -7.82 -2.28
C THR A 224 21.79 -6.34 -2.61
N SER A 225 20.61 -5.79 -2.90
CA SER A 225 20.44 -4.36 -3.09
C SER A 225 19.12 -3.89 -2.51
N MET A 226 19.10 -2.62 -2.14
CA MET A 226 17.88 -1.90 -1.81
C MET A 226 17.69 -0.78 -2.81
N ARG A 227 16.53 -0.71 -3.45
CA ARG A 227 16.18 0.36 -4.38
C ARG A 227 15.16 1.29 -3.73
N LEU A 228 15.39 2.58 -3.90
CA LEU A 228 14.53 3.66 -3.46
C LEU A 228 13.99 4.35 -4.70
N HIS A 229 12.67 4.30 -4.88
CA HIS A 229 11.98 5.01 -5.94
C HIS A 229 11.44 6.32 -5.38
N PHE A 230 11.54 7.37 -6.18
CA PHE A 230 11.05 8.68 -5.83
C PHE A 230 9.88 9.07 -6.72
N GLU A 231 8.93 9.78 -6.14
CA GLU A 231 7.87 10.47 -6.86
C GLU A 231 7.66 11.82 -6.18
N SER A 232 7.68 12.90 -6.95
CA SER A 232 7.54 14.27 -6.42
C SER A 232 8.54 14.58 -5.29
N GLY A 233 9.79 14.10 -5.41
CA GLY A 233 10.87 14.33 -4.45
C GLY A 233 10.74 13.55 -3.12
N LYS A 234 9.81 12.58 -3.05
CA LYS A 234 9.61 11.73 -1.87
C LYS A 234 9.76 10.26 -2.23
N VAL A 235 10.21 9.44 -1.28
CA VAL A 235 10.26 7.99 -1.43
C VAL A 235 8.84 7.47 -1.65
N SER A 236 8.56 6.93 -2.83
CA SER A 236 7.28 6.32 -3.18
C SER A 236 7.29 4.81 -2.98
N ARG A 237 8.46 4.18 -3.08
CA ARG A 237 8.62 2.73 -2.95
C ARG A 237 10.02 2.36 -2.48
N ILE A 238 10.10 1.34 -1.64
CA ILE A 238 11.36 0.71 -1.23
C ILE A 238 11.33 -0.76 -1.66
N GLU A 239 12.33 -1.20 -2.41
CA GLU A 239 12.50 -2.61 -2.80
C GLU A 239 13.77 -3.18 -2.17
N GLY A 240 13.70 -4.41 -1.68
CA GLY A 240 14.87 -5.19 -1.26
C GLY A 240 14.91 -6.53 -1.98
N GLY A 241 16.10 -6.99 -2.38
CA GLY A 241 16.22 -8.19 -3.21
C GLY A 241 17.65 -8.54 -3.59
N HIS A 242 17.82 -9.73 -4.18
CA HIS A 242 19.05 -10.07 -4.91
C HIS A 242 19.09 -9.39 -6.28
N LEU A 243 20.26 -8.88 -6.66
CA LEU A 243 20.58 -8.56 -8.05
C LEU A 243 20.81 -9.89 -8.77
N GLY A 244 19.74 -10.44 -9.36
CA GLY A 244 19.77 -11.65 -10.19
C GLY A 244 19.83 -11.31 -11.66
#